data_AF-A0A3C0SU34-F1
#
_entry.id   AF-A0A3C0SU34-F1
#
_cell.length_a   1.000
_cell.length_b   1.000
_cell.length_c   1.000
_cell.angle_alpha   90.00
_cell.angle_beta   90.00
_cell.angle_gamma   90.00
#
_symmetry.space_group_name_H-M   'P 1'
#
loop_
_entity.id
_entity.type
_entity.pdbx_description
1 polymer ?
#
loop_
_entity_poly.entity_id
_entity_poly.type
_entity_poly.pdbx_seq_one_letter_code
_entity_poly.pdbx_strand_id
1 'polypeptide(L)'
;MYCKNCGKEIDNNAEICPLCGVRVKEATLEKVDNPSHFAGVASCCFPIVGIILYFLWKDEKPKSAKTVCYWMIGGIVAWVLFYFICIAIGFASESIYY
;
A
#
# COMPACT_ATOMS: atom_id res chain seq x y z
N MET A 1 -12.60 -9.24 27.71
CA MET A 1 -13.47 -8.34 26.89
C MET A 1 -14.92 -8.49 27.34
N TYR A 2 -15.85 -7.60 26.98
CA TYR A 2 -17.28 -7.72 27.35
C TYR A 2 -18.12 -8.11 26.13
N CYS A 3 -19.13 -8.95 26.31
CA CYS A 3 -20.06 -9.30 25.24
C CYS A 3 -21.01 -8.13 24.95
N LYS A 4 -21.04 -7.63 23.71
CA LYS A 4 -21.92 -6.52 23.29
C LYS A 4 -23.43 -6.83 23.42
N ASN A 5 -23.80 -8.11 23.42
CA ASN A 5 -25.20 -8.52 23.51
C ASN A 5 -25.69 -8.66 24.95
N CYS A 6 -24.91 -9.31 25.83
CA CYS A 6 -25.35 -9.62 27.20
C CYS A 6 -24.63 -8.82 28.29
N GLY A 7 -23.62 -8.01 27.93
CA GLY A 7 -22.88 -7.13 28.86
C GLY A 7 -21.97 -7.85 29.85
N LYS A 8 -21.85 -9.18 29.79
CA LYS A 8 -21.01 -9.96 30.70
C LYS A 8 -19.55 -10.01 30.24
N GLU A 9 -18.65 -10.11 31.22
CA GLU A 9 -17.23 -10.30 30.98
C GLU A 9 -16.96 -11.69 30.43
N ILE A 10 -16.13 -11.76 29.38
CA ILE A 10 -15.76 -12.99 28.68
C ILE A 10 -14.26 -12.98 28.38
N ASP A 11 -13.73 -14.19 28.20
CA ASP A 11 -12.35 -14.41 27.81
C ASP A 11 -12.03 -13.73 26.46
N ASN A 12 -10.83 -13.16 26.32
CA ASN A 12 -10.42 -12.43 25.12
C ASN A 12 -10.29 -13.34 23.88
N ASN A 13 -10.17 -14.65 24.05
CA ASN A 13 -10.11 -15.62 22.96
C ASN A 13 -11.45 -16.31 22.67
N ALA A 14 -12.52 -15.98 23.40
CA ALA A 14 -13.84 -16.58 23.20
C ALA A 14 -14.46 -16.15 21.86
N GLU A 15 -14.55 -17.08 20.91
CA GLU A 15 -15.21 -16.84 19.62
C GLU A 15 -16.72 -16.69 19.76
N ILE A 16 -17.30 -17.44 20.70
CA ILE A 16 -18.72 -17.46 21.04
C ILE A 16 -18.85 -17.17 22.52
N CYS A 17 -19.79 -16.29 22.88
CA CYS A 17 -20.11 -16.01 24.26
C CYS A 17 -20.72 -17.27 24.91
N PRO A 18 -20.10 -17.86 25.95
CA PRO A 18 -20.64 -19.06 26.60
C PRO A 18 -21.96 -18.80 27.36
N LEU A 19 -22.32 -17.52 27.54
CA LEU A 19 -23.49 -17.12 28.34
C LEU A 19 -24.74 -16.83 27.49
N CYS A 20 -24.58 -16.27 26.29
CA CYS A 20 -25.72 -15.91 25.42
C CYS A 20 -25.68 -16.61 24.05
N GLY A 21 -24.61 -17.35 23.73
CA GLY A 21 -24.46 -18.08 22.47
C GLY A 21 -24.17 -17.21 21.23
N VAL A 22 -24.05 -15.89 21.39
CA VAL A 22 -23.72 -14.97 20.29
C VAL A 22 -22.21 -14.98 20.02
N ARG A 23 -21.80 -14.97 18.75
CA ARG A 23 -20.40 -14.83 18.33
C ARG A 23 -19.87 -13.44 18.72
N VAL A 24 -18.72 -13.40 19.40
CA VAL A 24 -18.14 -12.15 19.94
C VAL A 24 -16.82 -11.77 19.27
N LYS A 25 -16.08 -12.75 18.74
CA LYS A 25 -15.13 -12.44 17.68
C LYS A 25 -15.96 -12.09 16.45
N GLU A 26 -16.10 -10.79 16.21
CA GLU A 26 -16.25 -10.33 14.83
C GLU A 26 -15.08 -10.93 14.08
N ALA A 27 -15.37 -11.66 12.99
CA ALA A 27 -14.33 -12.14 12.10
C ALA A 27 -13.51 -10.90 11.78
N THR A 28 -12.30 -10.81 12.37
CA THR A 28 -11.32 -9.86 11.92
C THR A 28 -11.29 -10.11 10.43
N LEU A 29 -11.73 -9.13 9.65
CA LEU A 29 -11.33 -9.03 8.27
C LEU A 29 -9.82 -8.96 8.37
N GLU A 30 -9.15 -10.11 8.46
CA GLU A 30 -7.83 -10.29 7.94
C GLU A 30 -8.02 -9.98 6.47
N LYS A 31 -7.98 -8.68 6.18
CA LYS A 31 -7.98 -8.12 4.85
C LYS A 31 -6.69 -8.67 4.30
N VAL A 32 -6.81 -9.79 3.59
CA VAL A 32 -5.69 -10.47 2.96
C VAL A 32 -4.93 -9.39 2.21
N ASP A 33 -3.72 -9.11 2.69
CA ASP A 33 -2.80 -8.12 2.15
C ASP A 33 -2.29 -8.64 0.80
N ASN A 34 -3.17 -8.67 -0.20
CA ASN A 34 -2.80 -8.94 -1.57
C ASN A 34 -2.32 -7.62 -2.17
N PRO A 35 -1.01 -7.43 -2.38
CA PRO A 35 -0.51 -6.22 -2.99
C PRO A 35 -1.05 -6.14 -4.42
N SER A 36 -1.89 -5.15 -4.70
CA SER A 36 -2.33 -4.89 -6.06
C SER A 36 -1.23 -4.14 -6.80
N HIS A 37 -0.64 -4.77 -7.83
CA HIS A 37 0.36 -4.13 -8.67
C HIS A 37 -0.15 -2.83 -9.30
N PHE A 38 -1.47 -2.74 -9.56
CA PHE A 38 -2.11 -1.52 -10.07
C PHE A 38 -1.92 -0.30 -9.19
N ALA A 39 -1.93 -0.45 -7.86
CA ALA A 39 -1.72 0.68 -6.96
C ALA A 39 -0.28 1.22 -7.03
N GLY A 40 0.70 0.33 -7.26
CA GLY A 40 2.10 0.72 -7.49
C GLY A 40 2.33 1.35 -8.87
N VAL A 41 1.67 0.86 -9.92
CA VAL A 41 1.76 1.48 -11.25
C VAL A 41 1.14 2.87 -11.26
N ALA A 42 0.00 3.07 -10.58
CA ALA A 42 -0.61 4.39 -10.46
C ALA A 42 0.30 5.40 -9.73
N SER A 43 1.04 4.95 -8.70
CA SER A 43 1.99 5.81 -7.97
C SER A 43 3.23 6.17 -8.79
N CYS A 44 3.63 5.33 -9.75
CA CYS A 44 4.72 5.61 -10.67
C CYS A 44 4.42 6.84 -11.56
N CYS A 45 3.19 6.95 -12.09
CA CYS A 45 2.79 8.08 -12.96
C CYS A 45 2.41 9.34 -12.17
N PHE A 46 1.89 9.20 -10.96
CA PHE A 46 1.43 10.31 -10.13
C PHE A 46 1.98 10.18 -8.71
N PRO A 47 3.18 10.73 -8.42
CA PRO A 47 3.85 10.56 -7.12
C PRO A 47 2.98 11.07 -5.94
N ILE A 48 2.16 12.10 -6.17
CA ILE A 48 1.22 12.63 -5.18
C ILE A 48 0.19 11.58 -4.75
N VAL A 49 -0.37 10.82 -5.71
CA VAL A 49 -1.32 9.74 -5.44
C VAL A 49 -0.64 8.63 -4.63
N GLY A 50 0.62 8.32 -4.95
CA GLY A 50 1.44 7.38 -4.20
C GLY A 50 1.59 7.72 -2.73
N ILE A 51 1.89 8.99 -2.41
CA ILE A 51 2.03 9.47 -1.03
C ILE A 51 0.70 9.37 -0.27
N ILE A 52 -0.41 9.76 -0.89
CA ILE A 52 -1.75 9.69 -0.27
C ILE A 52 -2.11 8.23 0.05
N LEU A 53 -1.93 7.31 -0.90
CA LEU A 53 -2.18 5.88 -0.68
C LEU A 53 -1.27 5.28 0.39
N TYR A 54 -0.01 5.71 0.45
CA TYR A 54 0.93 5.28 1.50
C TYR A 54 0.42 5.65 2.89
N PHE A 55 -0.06 6.89 3.09
CA PHE A 55 -0.62 7.30 4.38
C PHE A 55 -1.93 6.60 4.71
N LEU A 56 -2.82 6.43 3.74
CA LEU A 56 -4.11 5.76 3.93
C LEU A 56 -3.94 4.27 4.30
N TRP A 57 -2.88 3.63 3.81
CA TRP A 57 -2.59 2.22 4.08
C TRP A 57 -1.49 1.98 5.11
N LYS A 58 -0.98 3.05 5.73
CA LYS A 58 0.11 2.98 6.70
C LYS A 58 -0.22 2.04 7.87
N ASP A 59 -1.41 2.20 8.43
CA ASP A 59 -1.83 1.51 9.63
C ASP A 59 -2.67 0.25 9.33
N GLU A 60 -3.38 0.24 8.19
CA GLU A 60 -4.21 -0.91 7.80
C GLU A 60 -3.43 -2.03 7.09
N LYS A 61 -2.50 -1.70 6.18
CA LYS A 61 -1.81 -2.71 5.34
C LYS A 61 -0.37 -2.33 4.99
N PRO A 62 0.56 -2.58 5.92
CA PRO A 62 1.94 -2.12 5.80
C PRO A 62 2.70 -2.78 4.65
N LYS A 63 2.34 -4.02 4.27
CA LYS A 63 2.98 -4.72 3.14
C LYS A 63 2.65 -4.04 1.81
N SER A 64 1.37 -3.70 1.59
CA SER A 64 0.95 -3.00 0.37
C SER A 64 1.52 -1.57 0.31
N ALA A 65 1.62 -0.87 1.44
CA ALA A 65 2.23 0.45 1.52
C ALA A 65 3.72 0.44 1.12
N LYS A 66 4.48 -0.59 1.52
CA LYS A 66 5.89 -0.75 1.11
C LYS A 66 6.03 -0.98 -0.39
N THR A 67 5.14 -1.76 -1.00
CA THR A 67 5.13 -1.95 -2.46
C THR A 67 4.89 -0.63 -3.18
N VAL A 68 3.88 0.15 -2.77
CA VAL A 68 3.61 1.48 -3.38
C VAL A 68 4.84 2.38 -3.30
N CYS A 69 5.56 2.37 -2.18
CA CYS A 69 6.77 3.16 -1.99
C CYS A 69 7.92 2.71 -2.91
N TYR A 70 8.14 1.40 -3.06
CA TYR A 70 9.16 0.86 -3.95
C TYR A 70 8.90 1.24 -5.42
N TRP A 71 7.65 1.12 -5.88
CA TRP A 71 7.26 1.51 -7.24
C TRP A 71 7.36 3.02 -7.49
N MET A 72 7.04 3.85 -6.49
CA MET A 72 7.20 5.31 -6.55
C MET A 72 8.67 5.71 -6.72
N ILE A 73 9.58 5.12 -5.92
CA ILE A 73 11.02 5.39 -6.03
C ILE A 73 11.56 4.87 -7.36
N GLY A 74 11.18 3.65 -7.76
CA GLY A 74 11.58 3.07 -9.04
C GLY A 74 11.18 3.92 -10.25
N GLY A 75 9.97 4.49 -10.23
CA GLY A 75 9.49 5.40 -11.28
C GLY A 75 10.31 6.68 -11.39
N ILE A 76 10.60 7.33 -10.26
CA ILE A 76 11.42 8.55 -10.23
C ILE A 76 12.82 8.27 -10.77
N VAL A 77 13.46 7.17 -10.34
CA VAL A 77 14.80 6.79 -10.80
C VAL A 77 14.82 6.52 -12.30
N ALA A 78 13.84 5.76 -12.82
CA ALA A 78 13.73 5.48 -14.24
C ALA A 78 13.55 6.75 -15.08
N TRP A 79 12.73 7.69 -14.61
CA TRP A 79 12.49 8.97 -15.28
C TRP A 79 13.75 9.83 -15.35
N VAL A 80 14.50 9.92 -14.24
CA VAL A 80 15.77 10.66 -14.17
C VAL A 80 16.81 10.04 -15.11
N LEU A 81 16.95 8.71 -15.12
CA LEU A 81 17.88 8.02 -16.04
C LEU A 81 17.53 8.28 -17.50
N PHE A 82 16.24 8.19 -17.86
CA PHE A 82 15.78 8.46 -19.21
C PHE A 82 16.09 9.91 -19.63
N TYR A 83 15.88 10.88 -18.74
CA TYR A 83 16.21 12.29 -18.98
C TYR A 83 17.70 12.49 -19.30
N PHE A 84 18.60 11.88 -18.54
CA PHE A 84 20.05 11.96 -18.81
C PHE A 84 20.44 11.31 -20.14
N ILE A 85 19.82 10.18 -20.50
CA ILE A 85 20.04 9.52 -21.79
C ILE A 85 19.61 10.44 -22.94
N CYS A 86 18.43 11.07 -22.85
CA CYS A 86 17.95 12.01 -23.86
C CYS A 86 18.91 13.21 -24.03
N ILE A 87 19.44 13.74 -22.92
CA ILE A 87 20.45 14.81 -22.96
C ILE A 87 21.71 14.35 -23.70
N ALA A 88 22.24 13.17 -23.36
CA ALA A 88 23.44 12.63 -24.00
C ALA A 88 23.24 12.43 -25.52
N ILE A 89 22.07 11.94 -25.93
CA ILE A 89 21.72 11.79 -27.34
C ILE A 89 21.58 13.16 -28.02
N GLY A 90 21.01 14.16 -27.34
CA GLY A 90 20.90 15.52 -27.85
C GLY A 90 22.26 16.17 -28.13
N PHE A 91 23.23 15.99 -27.24
CA PHE A 91 24.60 16.46 -27.50
C PHE A 91 25.29 15.69 -28.64
N ALA A 92 25.03 14.38 -28.75
CA ALA A 92 25.59 13.59 -29.84
C ALA A 92 25.02 14.01 -31.20
N SER A 93 23.75 14.36 -31.30
CA SER A 93 23.16 14.80 -32.56
C SER A 93 23.76 16.12 -33.05
N GLU A 94 24.01 17.09 -32.16
CA GLU A 94 24.68 18.35 -32.50
C GLU A 94 26.09 18.12 -33.07
N SER A 95 26.82 17.12 -32.56
CA SER A 95 28.18 16.78 -33.05
C SER A 95 28.21 16.08 -34.41
N ILE A 96 27.07 15.61 -34.93
CA ILE A 96 26.96 14.94 -36.24
C ILE A 96 26.64 15.95 -37.36
N TYR A 97 26.08 17.12 -37.01
CA TYR A 97 25.73 18.16 -37.98
C TYR A 97 26.87 19.18 -38.27
N TYR A 98 27.98 19.12 -37.53
CA TYR A 98 29.20 19.91 -37.75
C TYR A 98 30.32 19.02 -38.29
#